data_AF-A0A928CJ96-F1
#
_entry.id   AF-A0A928CJ96-F1
#
_cell.length_a   1.000
_cell.length_b   1.000
_cell.length_c   1.000
_cell.angle_alpha   90.00
_cell.angle_beta   90.00
_cell.angle_gamma   90.00
#
_symmetry.space_group_name_H-M   'P 1'
#
loop_
_entity.id
_entity.type
_entity.pdbx_description
1 polymer ?
#
loop_
_entity_poly.entity_id
_entity_poly.type
_entity_poly.pdbx_seq_one_letter_code
_entity_poly.pdbx_strand_id
1 'polypeptide(L)'
;MTVSQLTDLIKEFLESSFPDLTIEGEISNYRPSSTGHIYFTLKDDKAAISAVMFKTRSKSLTFTPQDGMKVKVTGSLSVYAQRGSYQIIVNSMEELGTGNILQLLEERKKRLAMEGLFDSEN
;
A
#
# COMPACT_ATOMS: atom_id res chain seq x y z
N MET A 1 -15.46 -19.75 -25.70
CA MET A 1 -14.75 -19.24 -24.51
C MET A 1 -13.64 -20.18 -24.14
N THR A 2 -12.38 -19.75 -24.30
CA THR A 2 -11.19 -20.45 -23.81
C THR A 2 -10.75 -19.88 -22.46
N VAL A 3 -9.88 -20.59 -21.74
CA VAL A 3 -9.31 -20.10 -20.46
C VAL A 3 -8.60 -18.76 -20.65
N SER A 4 -7.91 -18.57 -21.79
CA SER A 4 -7.29 -17.30 -22.16
C SER A 4 -8.33 -16.18 -22.32
N GLN A 5 -9.46 -16.45 -22.98
CA GLN A 5 -10.53 -15.45 -23.15
C GLN A 5 -11.18 -15.06 -21.81
N LEU A 6 -11.38 -16.02 -20.91
CA LEU A 6 -11.91 -15.74 -19.56
C LEU A 6 -10.93 -14.87 -18.76
N THR A 7 -9.64 -15.19 -18.81
CA THR A 7 -8.62 -14.46 -18.07
C THR A 7 -8.46 -13.03 -18.58
N ASP A 8 -8.57 -12.84 -19.90
CA ASP A 8 -8.52 -11.51 -20.52
C ASP A 8 -9.72 -10.65 -20.12
N LEU A 9 -10.93 -11.22 -20.11
CA LEU A 9 -12.13 -10.54 -19.61
C LEU A 9 -12.00 -10.14 -18.14
N ILE A 10 -11.46 -11.01 -17.28
CA ILE A 10 -11.22 -10.70 -15.86
C ILE A 10 -10.21 -9.56 -15.74
N LYS A 11 -9.17 -9.58 -16.56
CA LYS A 11 -8.15 -8.53 -16.60
C LYS A 11 -8.77 -7.19 -16.97
N GLU A 12 -9.50 -7.12 -18.09
CA GLU A 12 -10.18 -5.90 -18.53
C GLU A 12 -11.16 -5.38 -17.48
N PHE A 13 -11.94 -6.27 -16.87
CA PHE A 13 -12.91 -5.89 -15.83
C PHE A 13 -12.22 -5.30 -14.60
N LEU A 14 -11.11 -5.90 -14.14
CA LEU A 14 -10.34 -5.40 -13.01
C LEU A 14 -9.64 -4.08 -13.32
N GLU A 15 -8.99 -3.98 -14.48
CA GLU A 15 -8.31 -2.75 -14.93
C GLU A 15 -9.31 -1.59 -15.07
N SER A 16 -10.53 -1.87 -15.54
CA SER A 16 -11.60 -0.86 -15.65
C SER A 16 -12.26 -0.52 -14.31
N SER A 17 -12.38 -1.46 -13.39
CA SER A 17 -13.07 -1.23 -12.10
C SER A 17 -12.17 -0.56 -11.07
N PHE A 18 -10.85 -0.76 -11.15
CA PHE A 18 -9.88 -0.30 -10.16
C PHE A 18 -8.68 0.43 -10.80
N PRO A 19 -8.92 1.58 -11.47
CA PRO A 19 -7.85 2.33 -12.11
C PRO A 19 -6.89 2.97 -11.09
N ASP A 20 -7.41 3.43 -9.94
CA ASP A 20 -6.63 4.05 -8.87
C ASP A 20 -7.10 3.50 -7.51
N LEU A 21 -6.57 2.33 -7.16
CA LEU A 21 -6.87 1.63 -5.92
C LEU A 21 -5.79 1.92 -4.89
N THR A 22 -6.22 2.35 -3.70
CA THR A 22 -5.34 2.49 -2.53
C THR A 22 -5.60 1.35 -1.55
N ILE A 23 -4.56 0.58 -1.21
CA ILE A 23 -4.63 -0.51 -0.23
C ILE A 23 -3.51 -0.37 0.81
N GLU A 24 -3.80 -0.83 2.02
CA GLU A 24 -2.87 -0.86 3.14
C GLU A 24 -2.49 -2.30 3.44
N GLY A 25 -1.24 -2.53 3.80
CA GLY A 25 -0.78 -3.85 4.20
C GLY A 25 0.68 -3.87 4.61
N GLU A 26 1.17 -5.03 5.01
CA GLU A 26 2.56 -5.24 5.38
C GLU A 26 3.36 -5.76 4.17
N ILE A 27 4.54 -5.18 3.95
CA ILE A 27 5.48 -5.66 2.95
C ILE A 27 6.08 -6.98 3.41
N SER A 28 6.06 -7.97 2.52
CA SER A 28 6.70 -9.26 2.69
C SER A 28 7.41 -9.66 1.40
N ASN A 29 8.46 -10.48 1.53
CA ASN A 29 9.24 -11.00 0.42
C ASN A 29 9.76 -9.89 -0.52
N TYR A 30 10.35 -8.83 0.06
CA TYR A 30 10.91 -7.72 -0.71
C TYR A 30 12.07 -8.19 -1.61
N ARG A 31 11.92 -7.97 -2.92
CA ARG A 31 12.87 -8.41 -3.96
C ARG A 31 13.16 -7.29 -4.94
N PRO A 32 14.27 -6.54 -4.74
CA PRO A 32 14.73 -5.59 -5.73
C PRO A 32 15.34 -6.34 -6.92
N SER A 33 14.97 -5.96 -8.14
CA SER A 33 15.55 -6.46 -9.39
C SER A 33 16.71 -5.57 -9.84
N SER A 34 17.69 -6.16 -10.53
CA SER A 34 18.83 -5.45 -11.12
C SER A 34 18.43 -4.35 -12.11
N THR A 35 17.21 -4.43 -12.67
CA THR A 35 16.65 -3.40 -13.55
C THR A 35 16.16 -2.16 -12.80
N GLY A 36 16.09 -2.21 -11.46
CA GLY A 36 15.55 -1.16 -10.61
C GLY A 36 14.04 -1.26 -10.38
N HIS A 37 13.41 -2.34 -10.83
CA HIS A 37 12.03 -2.68 -10.44
C HIS A 37 12.04 -3.33 -9.07
N ILE A 38 10.99 -3.10 -8.30
CA ILE A 38 10.81 -3.69 -6.99
C ILE A 38 9.62 -4.63 -7.07
N TYR A 39 9.83 -5.87 -6.66
CA TYR A 39 8.78 -6.85 -6.48
C TYR A 39 8.63 -7.12 -4.99
N PHE A 40 7.41 -7.10 -4.49
CA PHE A 40 7.13 -7.45 -3.11
C PHE A 40 5.73 -8.06 -3.02
N THR A 41 5.41 -8.65 -1.89
CA THR A 41 4.08 -9.15 -1.58
C THR A 41 3.50 -8.26 -0.50
N LEU A 42 2.33 -7.69 -0.77
CA LEU A 42 1.57 -6.98 0.25
C LEU A 42 0.64 -7.99 0.91
N LYS A 43 0.78 -8.17 2.22
CA LYS A 43 -0.05 -9.10 3.01
C LYS A 43 -0.85 -8.35 4.08
N ASP A 44 -2.01 -8.90 4.39
CA ASP A 44 -2.83 -8.55 5.54
C ASP A 44 -3.12 -9.83 6.35
N ASP A 45 -3.99 -9.76 7.36
CA ASP A 45 -4.31 -10.89 8.24
C ASP A 45 -4.88 -12.10 7.47
N LYS A 46 -5.60 -11.84 6.38
CA LYS A 46 -6.37 -12.86 5.65
C LYS A 46 -5.91 -13.13 4.22
N ALA A 47 -5.13 -12.23 3.63
CA ALA A 47 -4.84 -12.26 2.21
C ALA A 47 -3.45 -11.72 1.89
N ALA A 48 -2.90 -12.14 0.75
CA ALA A 48 -1.65 -11.64 0.21
C ALA A 48 -1.79 -11.38 -1.29
N ILE A 49 -1.23 -10.29 -1.78
CA ILE A 49 -1.23 -9.90 -3.19
C ILE A 49 0.19 -9.55 -3.65
N SER A 50 0.53 -9.95 -4.87
CA SER A 50 1.81 -9.57 -5.48
C SER A 50 1.78 -8.12 -5.93
N ALA A 51 2.79 -7.36 -5.57
CA ALA A 51 2.94 -5.96 -5.91
C ALA A 51 4.23 -5.76 -6.73
N VAL A 52 4.12 -4.95 -7.78
CA VAL A 52 5.24 -4.54 -8.62
C VAL A 52 5.32 -3.02 -8.66
N MET A 53 6.51 -2.49 -8.42
CA MET A 53 6.79 -1.06 -8.53
C MET A 53 7.91 -0.84 -9.55
N PHE A 54 7.61 -0.04 -10.57
CA PHE A 54 8.57 0.29 -11.62
C PHE A 54 9.62 1.28 -11.13
N LYS A 55 10.81 1.24 -11.75
CA LYS A 55 11.98 2.08 -11.38
C LYS A 55 11.66 3.57 -11.34
N THR A 56 10.83 4.04 -12.28
CA THR A 56 10.44 5.44 -12.37
C THR A 56 9.67 5.90 -11.13
N ARG A 57 8.84 5.02 -10.57
CA ARG A 57 8.05 5.27 -9.37
C ARG A 57 8.84 5.02 -8.08
N SER A 58 9.73 4.02 -8.07
CA SER A 58 10.57 3.78 -6.89
C SER A 58 11.53 4.95 -6.61
N LYS A 59 11.97 5.67 -7.64
CA LYS A 59 12.79 6.88 -7.49
C LYS A 59 12.09 8.04 -6.76
N SER A 60 10.77 8.12 -6.80
CA SER A 60 10.02 9.17 -6.08
C SER A 60 9.80 8.84 -4.61
N LEU A 61 10.21 7.65 -4.15
CA LEU A 61 10.09 7.29 -2.74
C LEU A 61 11.08 8.06 -1.90
N THR A 62 10.58 8.66 -0.82
CA THR A 62 11.38 9.34 0.20
C THR A 62 11.99 8.36 1.21
N PHE A 63 11.59 7.08 1.16
CA PHE A 63 12.05 6.02 2.06
C PHE A 63 12.37 4.74 1.29
N THR A 64 13.10 3.83 1.93
CA THR A 64 13.43 2.52 1.35
C THR A 64 12.50 1.46 1.94
N PRO A 65 11.57 0.87 1.17
CA PRO A 65 10.71 -0.19 1.65
C PRO A 65 11.51 -1.42 2.11
N GLN A 66 11.07 -2.04 3.22
CA GLN A 66 11.66 -3.25 3.80
C GLN A 66 10.56 -4.21 4.26
N ASP A 67 10.92 -5.48 4.39
CA ASP A 67 10.05 -6.50 4.98
C ASP A 67 9.59 -6.11 6.40
N GLY A 68 8.31 -6.34 6.68
CA GLY A 68 7.68 -6.02 7.98
C GLY A 68 7.18 -4.58 8.09
N MET A 69 7.41 -3.71 7.10
CA MET A 69 6.84 -2.36 7.09
C MET A 69 5.37 -2.39 6.71
N LYS A 70 4.54 -1.66 7.47
CA LYS A 70 3.19 -1.30 7.04
C LYS A 70 3.26 -0.13 6.08
N VAL A 71 2.69 -0.32 4.90
CA VAL A 71 2.65 0.69 3.84
C VAL A 71 1.26 0.82 3.27
N LYS A 72 0.96 2.02 2.79
CA LYS A 72 -0.15 2.33 1.92
C LYS A 72 0.38 2.39 0.49
N VAL A 73 -0.20 1.61 -0.41
CA VAL A 73 0.16 1.63 -1.83
C VAL A 73 -1.05 2.07 -2.64
N THR A 74 -0.81 2.94 -3.61
CA THR A 74 -1.82 3.34 -4.60
C THR A 74 -1.37 2.89 -5.97
N GLY A 75 -2.27 2.31 -6.74
CA GLY A 75 -1.95 1.72 -8.03
C GLY A 75 -3.13 1.08 -8.72
N SER A 76 -2.84 0.37 -9.81
CA SER A 76 -3.85 -0.29 -10.63
C SER A 76 -3.73 -1.80 -10.49
N LEU A 77 -4.87 -2.49 -10.42
CA LEU A 77 -4.89 -3.96 -10.45
C LEU A 77 -4.68 -4.46 -11.87
N SER A 78 -3.89 -5.51 -12.02
CA SER A 78 -3.70 -6.21 -13.29
C SER A 78 -3.61 -7.71 -13.06
N VAL A 79 -3.86 -8.49 -14.11
CA VAL A 79 -3.84 -9.96 -14.06
C VAL A 79 -2.71 -10.48 -14.91
N TYR A 80 -1.88 -11.33 -14.34
CA TYR A 80 -0.88 -12.05 -15.09
C TYR A 80 -1.52 -13.24 -15.81
N ALA A 81 -1.90 -13.01 -17.07
CA ALA A 81 -2.70 -13.94 -17.87
C ALA A 81 -2.13 -15.38 -17.94
N GLN A 82 -0.81 -15.54 -17.90
CA GLN A 82 -0.17 -16.86 -17.98
C GLN A 82 -0.42 -17.74 -16.74
N ARG A 83 -0.68 -17.15 -15.57
CA ARG A 83 -0.98 -17.89 -14.32
C ARG A 83 -2.35 -17.55 -13.72
N GLY A 84 -3.12 -16.65 -14.34
CA GLY A 84 -4.38 -16.14 -13.79
C GLY A 84 -4.22 -15.49 -12.41
N SER A 85 -3.02 -15.01 -12.08
CA SER A 85 -2.72 -14.43 -10.77
C SER A 85 -2.90 -12.92 -10.78
N TYR A 86 -3.51 -12.37 -9.74
CA TYR A 86 -3.69 -10.94 -9.56
C TYR A 86 -2.42 -10.28 -9.04
N GLN A 87 -2.11 -9.10 -9.56
CA GLN A 87 -1.02 -8.26 -9.10
C GLN A 87 -1.45 -6.79 -9.07
N ILE A 88 -0.85 -6.02 -8.18
CA ILE A 88 -1.00 -4.56 -8.14
C ILE A 88 0.24 -3.90 -8.74
N ILE A 89 0.03 -3.01 -9.70
CA ILE A 89 1.06 -2.12 -10.24
C ILE A 89 1.05 -0.85 -9.39
N VAL A 90 2.07 -0.72 -8.54
CA VAL A 90 2.17 0.36 -7.58
C VAL A 90 2.71 1.63 -8.24
N ASN A 91 1.92 2.68 -8.18
CA ASN A 91 2.25 4.01 -8.68
C ASN A 91 2.87 4.88 -7.57
N SER A 92 2.33 4.81 -6.36
CA SER A 92 2.85 5.49 -5.18
C SER A 92 2.80 4.58 -3.96
N MET A 93 3.73 4.78 -3.04
CA MET A 93 3.79 4.06 -1.77
C MET A 93 4.16 5.03 -0.66
N GLU A 94 3.46 4.92 0.46
CA GLU A 94 3.64 5.73 1.66
C GLU A 94 3.79 4.81 2.88
N GLU A 95 4.71 5.15 3.78
CA GLU A 95 4.93 4.40 5.01
C GLU A 95 3.86 4.74 6.05
N LEU A 96 3.20 3.73 6.63
CA LEU A 96 2.16 3.92 7.66
C LEU A 96 2.73 4.04 9.10
N GLY A 97 4.04 4.24 9.26
CA GLY A 97 4.75 4.20 10.54
C GLY A 97 4.78 5.51 11.34
N THR A 98 4.75 6.68 10.69
CA THR A 98 5.05 7.94 11.39
C THR A 98 3.82 8.83 11.68
N GLY A 99 2.75 8.71 10.90
CA GLY A 99 1.56 9.58 11.05
C GLY A 99 0.67 9.27 12.26
N ASN A 100 0.58 7.99 12.64
CA ASN A 100 -0.35 7.55 13.68
C ASN A 100 0.09 8.03 15.08
N ILE A 101 1.39 8.04 15.38
CA ILE A 101 1.92 8.56 16.64
C ILE A 101 1.79 10.07 16.72
N LEU A 102 2.03 10.81 15.63
CA LEU A 102 1.92 12.27 15.64
C LEU A 102 0.46 12.71 15.82
N GLN A 103 -0.47 12.04 15.16
CA GLN A 103 -1.91 12.27 15.31
C GLN A 103 -2.40 11.89 16.72
N LEU A 104 -2.00 10.73 17.26
CA LEU A 104 -2.29 10.38 18.65
C LEU A 104 -1.67 11.36 19.63
N LEU A 105 -0.46 11.88 19.37
CA LEU A 105 0.19 12.88 20.20
C LEU A 105 -0.57 14.22 20.18
N GLU A 106 -1.05 14.67 19.02
CA GLU A 106 -1.89 15.87 18.94
C GLU A 106 -3.24 15.70 19.64
N GLU A 107 -3.89 14.55 19.48
CA GLU A 107 -5.15 14.25 20.18
C GLU A 107 -4.95 14.15 21.69
N ARG A 108 -3.86 13.51 22.14
CA ARG A 108 -3.49 13.45 23.57
C ARG A 108 -3.09 14.81 24.12
N LYS A 109 -2.37 15.65 23.36
CA LYS A 109 -2.06 17.04 23.74
C LYS A 109 -3.33 17.89 23.88
N LYS A 110 -4.26 17.80 22.92
CA LYS A 110 -5.55 18.51 23.00
C LYS A 110 -6.37 18.07 24.21
N ARG A 111 -6.39 16.77 24.51
CA ARG A 111 -7.11 16.24 25.67
C ARG A 111 -6.46 16.65 27.00
N LEU A 112 -5.14 16.58 27.11
CA LEU A 112 -4.40 17.05 28.30
C LEU A 112 -4.49 18.58 28.48
N ALA A 113 -4.58 19.36 27.39
CA ALA A 113 -4.85 20.80 27.47
C ALA A 113 -6.28 21.10 27.94
N MET A 114 -7.24 20.21 27.68
CA MET A 114 -8.61 20.31 28.19
C MET A 114 -8.73 19.86 29.65
N GLU A 115 -7.94 18.88 30.07
CA GLU A 115 -7.86 18.39 31.45
C GLU A 115 -6.97 19.27 32.35
N GLY A 116 -6.34 20.30 31.80
CA GLY A 116 -5.52 21.30 32.49
C GLY A 116 -6.33 22.51 32.96
N LEU A 117 -7.07 22.32 34.05
CA LEU A 117 -7.01 23.22 35.22
C LEU A 117 -6.85 24.73 34.94
N PHE A 118 -7.88 25.37 34.37
CA PHE A 118 -8.31 26.68 34.90
C PHE A 118 -9.48 26.44 35.87
N ASP A 119 -9.25 25.54 36.82
CA ASP A 119 -9.86 25.65 38.13
C ASP A 119 -8.85 26.38 39.01
N SER A 120 -9.00 27.70 39.01
CA SER A 120 -8.75 28.51 40.20
C SER A 120 -9.91 29.48 40.27
N GLU A 121 -11.03 28.98 40.81
CA GLU A 121 -11.71 29.76 41.84
C GLU A 121 -10.66 30.15 42.89
N ASN A 122 -10.20 31.41 42.84
CA ASN A 122 -10.27 32.39 43.93
C ASN A 122 -9.60 33.71 43.51
#